data_AF-A0AAJ5WQI6-F1
#
_entry.id   AF-A0AAJ5WQI6-F1
#
_cell.length_a   1.000
_cell.length_b   1.000
_cell.length_c   1.000
_cell.angle_alpha   90.00
_cell.angle_beta   90.00
_cell.angle_gamma   90.00
#
_symmetry.space_group_name_H-M   'P 1'
#
loop_
_entity.id
_entity.type
_entity.pdbx_description
1 polymer ?
#
loop_
_entity_poly.entity_id
_entity_poly.type
_entity_poly.pdbx_seq_one_letter_code
_entity_poly.pdbx_strand_id
1 'polypeptide(L)'
;MKKNLSIVLSAVTLTGWMACQEQPGVPSSTAPAKTTQGTAKIVATAAPAWSDMLLQDSGWIGADGIYCVPMDGVETAGSAAGKQTLFWFSDNIVGKVQGDTLHHEWGMAHNSIAFMDGDEPGKGKMNFYLHTDAQGQPLSIFEPNTPQTKPGDYYWLGDGFFNHALDSTIYIFGYRIMNIPDGGIYPFDDVGLTLIALPKGSKPPFKEQRQLDCPFFAKDSRGRGKLVFGSCVLANTRAAGAPKPDGFIYVYGVRGPFKELVVARVADSLFEKFGEWRFWDGKNWQPDMHNCAALANRVSNEMSVSFMEDGRVIAAYQLDGDSPDIVIRAGRTPAGPFEPVRKVWSTPEIYEDIDYYTYNAKAHPHLSRPGELLISYNVNSFDFAADIVQHPHHLRPRFFTVTYR
;
A
#
# COMPACT_ATOMS: atom_id res chain seq x y z
N MET A 1 31.20 47.76 7.54
CA MET A 1 32.04 47.63 6.33
C MET A 1 31.14 47.27 5.16
N LYS A 2 30.99 48.19 4.20
CA LYS A 2 30.27 48.00 2.93
C LYS A 2 31.17 47.23 1.95
N LYS A 3 30.59 46.36 1.11
CA LYS A 3 31.03 45.97 -0.25
C LYS A 3 29.97 45.02 -0.82
N ASN A 4 29.09 45.48 -1.72
CA ASN A 4 29.26 45.79 -3.15
C ASN A 4 28.96 44.58 -4.05
N LEU A 5 27.80 44.69 -4.69
CA LEU A 5 27.31 43.94 -5.84
C LEU A 5 28.12 44.36 -7.09
N SER A 6 28.39 43.43 -8.00
CA SER A 6 28.82 43.76 -9.37
C SER A 6 28.25 42.74 -10.35
N ILE A 7 27.39 43.26 -11.21
CA ILE A 7 26.85 42.67 -12.43
C ILE A 7 27.91 42.84 -13.53
N VAL A 8 28.13 41.81 -14.34
CA VAL A 8 28.79 41.98 -15.65
C VAL A 8 27.94 41.29 -16.70
N LEU A 9 27.46 42.11 -17.64
CA LEU A 9 26.79 41.77 -18.88
C LEU A 9 27.71 42.29 -19.99
N SER A 10 28.09 41.46 -20.96
CA SER A 10 28.76 41.93 -22.19
C SER A 10 28.40 41.03 -23.38
N ALA A 11 28.19 41.71 -24.50
CA ALA A 11 27.50 41.26 -25.70
C ALA A 11 28.43 40.73 -26.81
N VAL A 12 27.85 39.86 -27.63
CA VAL A 12 27.85 39.77 -29.11
C VAL A 12 28.91 40.52 -29.91
N THR A 13 29.56 39.81 -30.85
CA THR A 13 29.80 40.29 -32.23
C THR A 13 29.84 39.13 -33.25
N LEU A 14 29.09 39.33 -34.34
CA LEU A 14 29.07 38.57 -35.60
C LEU A 14 30.29 38.91 -36.47
N THR A 15 30.73 38.01 -37.35
CA THR A 15 30.64 38.13 -38.83
C THR A 15 31.51 37.10 -39.56
N GLY A 16 31.03 36.62 -40.72
CA GLY A 16 31.79 35.82 -41.66
C GLY A 16 30.91 35.14 -42.71
N TRP A 17 30.59 35.86 -43.80
CA TRP A 17 29.92 35.35 -45.01
C TRP A 17 30.92 34.73 -45.99
N MET A 18 30.54 33.63 -46.65
CA MET A 18 30.94 33.33 -48.03
C MET A 18 29.93 32.36 -48.69
N ALA A 19 29.35 32.79 -49.81
CA ALA A 19 28.65 31.98 -50.82
C ALA A 19 29.70 31.18 -51.64
N CYS A 20 29.44 30.20 -52.50
CA CYS A 20 28.28 29.69 -53.24
C CYS A 20 28.71 28.34 -53.85
N GLN A 21 27.85 27.33 -54.01
CA GLN A 21 27.79 26.42 -55.17
C GLN A 21 26.68 25.36 -55.01
N GLU A 22 25.72 25.37 -55.94
CA GLU A 22 24.73 24.31 -56.12
C GLU A 22 25.36 23.12 -56.88
N GLN A 23 25.11 21.91 -56.38
CA GLN A 23 25.26 20.66 -57.13
C GLN A 23 23.93 19.91 -57.19
N PRO A 24 23.55 19.32 -58.33
CA PRO A 24 22.32 18.53 -58.43
C PRO A 24 22.54 17.04 -58.10
N GLY A 25 21.71 16.54 -57.17
CA GLY A 25 21.06 15.21 -57.23
C GLY A 25 21.77 13.99 -56.64
N VAL A 26 21.22 13.45 -55.53
CA VAL A 26 21.09 12.00 -55.22
C VAL A 26 19.85 11.81 -54.32
N PRO A 27 19.00 10.77 -54.51
CA PRO A 27 17.74 10.61 -53.78
C PRO A 27 17.92 9.78 -52.49
N SER A 28 17.14 10.14 -51.44
CA SER A 28 16.70 9.35 -50.27
C SER A 28 16.60 10.32 -49.08
N SER A 29 15.69 10.23 -48.13
CA SER A 29 14.86 9.14 -47.64
C SER A 29 13.50 9.70 -47.24
N THR A 30 12.44 8.91 -47.37
CA THR A 30 11.16 9.16 -46.70
C THR A 30 11.40 9.51 -45.23
N ALA A 31 10.96 10.70 -44.81
CA ALA A 31 10.98 11.11 -43.42
C ALA A 31 10.25 10.05 -42.57
N PRO A 32 10.79 9.66 -41.40
CA PRO A 32 10.02 8.83 -40.50
C PRO A 32 8.77 9.62 -40.12
N ALA A 33 7.61 8.98 -40.27
CA ALA A 33 6.36 9.51 -39.75
C ALA A 33 6.60 9.91 -38.29
N LYS A 34 6.38 11.20 -37.98
CA LYS A 34 6.28 11.65 -36.59
C LYS A 34 5.14 10.87 -35.97
N THR A 35 5.46 9.79 -35.27
CA THR A 35 4.60 9.24 -34.25
C THR A 35 4.42 10.36 -33.24
N THR A 36 3.25 10.99 -33.29
CA THR A 36 2.73 11.76 -32.17
C THR A 36 2.59 10.79 -31.00
N GLN A 37 3.67 10.61 -30.23
CA GLN A 37 3.57 10.14 -28.86
C GLN A 37 2.70 11.18 -28.16
N GLY A 38 1.42 10.87 -28.00
CA GLY A 38 0.58 11.59 -27.06
C GLY A 38 1.31 11.59 -25.73
N THR A 39 1.48 12.76 -25.12
CA THR A 39 2.00 12.85 -23.77
C THR A 39 1.04 12.08 -22.87
N ALA A 40 1.47 10.92 -22.39
CA ALA A 40 0.80 10.15 -21.35
C ALA A 40 0.32 11.12 -20.26
N LYS A 41 -1.00 11.32 -20.16
CA LYS A 41 -1.57 12.26 -19.19
C LYS A 41 -1.97 11.44 -17.99
N ILE A 42 -1.31 11.68 -16.86
CA ILE A 42 -1.74 11.11 -15.59
C ILE A 42 -3.09 11.75 -15.23
N VAL A 43 -4.14 10.95 -15.13
CA VAL A 43 -5.49 11.41 -14.79
C VAL A 43 -6.03 10.58 -13.64
N ALA A 44 -6.42 11.26 -12.57
CA ALA A 44 -7.11 10.66 -11.44
C ALA A 44 -8.63 10.86 -11.56
N THR A 45 -9.41 9.87 -11.14
CA THR A 45 -10.89 9.90 -11.20
C THR A 45 -11.47 9.18 -10.00
N ALA A 46 -12.41 9.80 -9.30
CA ALA A 46 -13.13 9.18 -8.18
C ALA A 46 -13.77 7.86 -8.62
N ALA A 47 -13.74 6.85 -7.76
CA ALA A 47 -14.28 5.52 -8.04
C ALA A 47 -15.38 5.15 -7.00
N PRO A 48 -16.49 5.92 -6.95
CA PRO A 48 -17.49 5.80 -5.88
C PRO A 48 -18.12 4.41 -5.80
N ALA A 49 -18.28 3.71 -6.93
CA ALA A 49 -18.81 2.34 -6.92
C ALA A 49 -17.98 1.38 -6.04
N TRP A 50 -16.65 1.55 -6.00
CA TRP A 50 -15.77 0.79 -5.12
C TRP A 50 -15.95 1.18 -3.64
N SER A 51 -16.06 2.48 -3.36
CA SER A 51 -16.36 2.99 -2.01
C SER A 51 -17.74 2.54 -1.50
N ASP A 52 -18.74 2.51 -2.37
CA ASP A 52 -20.14 2.19 -2.06
C ASP A 52 -20.37 0.68 -1.90
N MET A 53 -19.51 -0.15 -2.49
CA MET A 53 -19.53 -1.60 -2.27
C MET A 53 -19.28 -1.98 -0.80
N LEU A 54 -18.58 -1.12 -0.06
CA LEU A 54 -18.32 -1.31 1.37
C LEU A 54 -19.49 -0.89 2.27
N LEU A 55 -20.51 -0.21 1.75
CA LEU A 55 -21.62 0.28 2.56
C LEU A 55 -22.49 -0.87 3.09
N GLN A 56 -22.71 -0.87 4.39
CA GLN A 56 -23.52 -1.85 5.11
C GLN A 56 -24.29 -1.15 6.23
N ASP A 57 -25.58 -1.47 6.35
CA ASP A 57 -26.42 -0.96 7.45
C ASP A 57 -26.45 -1.93 8.65
N SER A 58 -25.82 -3.10 8.55
CA SER A 58 -25.77 -4.08 9.62
C SER A 58 -24.59 -5.04 9.46
N GLY A 59 -24.02 -5.47 10.58
CA GLY A 59 -22.84 -6.30 10.61
C GLY A 59 -21.59 -5.44 10.57
N TRP A 60 -20.68 -5.72 9.64
CA TRP A 60 -19.48 -4.90 9.41
C TRP A 60 -19.90 -3.53 8.89
N ILE A 61 -19.48 -2.43 9.54
CA ILE A 61 -19.91 -1.05 9.19
C ILE A 61 -18.78 -0.26 8.53
N GLY A 62 -17.56 -0.43 9.01
CA GLY A 62 -16.38 0.31 8.56
C GLY A 62 -15.12 -0.27 9.18
N ALA A 63 -13.97 0.05 8.60
CA ALA A 63 -12.67 -0.40 9.12
C ALA A 63 -11.51 0.48 8.65
N ASP A 64 -10.39 0.32 9.34
CA ASP A 64 -9.07 0.73 8.90
C ASP A 64 -8.33 -0.40 8.14
N GLY A 65 -7.25 -0.04 7.46
CA GLY A 65 -6.56 -0.84 6.48
C GLY A 65 -7.40 -1.05 5.23
N ILE A 66 -6.79 -1.59 4.19
CA ILE A 66 -7.47 -2.44 3.23
C ILE A 66 -6.42 -3.12 2.36
N TYR A 67 -6.11 -4.35 2.73
CA TYR A 67 -5.19 -5.18 1.96
C TYR A 67 -5.96 -6.28 1.27
N CYS A 68 -5.40 -6.78 0.17
CA CYS A 68 -6.05 -7.83 -0.57
C CYS A 68 -5.05 -8.66 -1.36
N VAL A 69 -5.42 -9.92 -1.59
CA VAL A 69 -4.72 -10.83 -2.51
C VAL A 69 -5.74 -11.58 -3.36
N PRO A 70 -5.41 -11.84 -4.63
CA PRO A 70 -6.20 -12.73 -5.46
C PRO A 70 -5.96 -14.17 -4.97
N MET A 71 -7.03 -14.96 -4.89
CA MET A 71 -6.96 -16.33 -4.34
C MET A 71 -6.24 -17.33 -5.24
N ASP A 72 -5.85 -16.93 -6.45
CA ASP A 72 -4.94 -17.68 -7.33
C ASP A 72 -3.49 -17.13 -7.32
N GLY A 73 -3.27 -16.03 -6.60
CA GLY A 73 -1.99 -15.35 -6.44
C GLY A 73 -1.48 -14.58 -7.65
N VAL A 74 -2.27 -14.39 -8.71
CA VAL A 74 -1.84 -13.63 -9.90
C VAL A 74 -2.12 -12.14 -9.69
N GLU A 75 -1.07 -11.34 -9.51
CA GLU A 75 -1.17 -9.90 -9.19
C GLU A 75 -1.29 -8.99 -10.42
N THR A 76 -1.23 -9.55 -11.64
CA THR A 76 -1.25 -8.77 -12.88
C THR A 76 -2.55 -7.98 -13.01
N ALA A 77 -2.45 -6.70 -13.38
CA ALA A 77 -3.61 -5.86 -13.67
C ALA A 77 -4.52 -6.48 -14.75
N GLY A 78 -5.83 -6.39 -14.55
CA GLY A 78 -6.85 -6.97 -15.41
C GLY A 78 -7.00 -8.50 -15.30
N SER A 79 -6.38 -9.12 -14.29
CA SER A 79 -6.45 -10.58 -14.13
C SER A 79 -7.51 -11.06 -13.16
N ALA A 80 -8.18 -10.18 -12.41
CA ALA A 80 -9.15 -10.57 -11.38
C ALA A 80 -10.52 -11.06 -11.92
N ALA A 81 -10.81 -10.89 -13.21
CA ALA A 81 -12.07 -11.33 -13.81
C ALA A 81 -12.36 -12.81 -13.53
N GLY A 82 -13.52 -13.09 -12.93
CA GLY A 82 -13.96 -14.46 -12.59
C GLY A 82 -13.17 -15.13 -11.46
N LYS A 83 -12.33 -14.39 -10.73
CA LYS A 83 -11.56 -14.88 -9.58
C LYS A 83 -12.13 -14.33 -8.29
N GLN A 84 -11.72 -14.92 -7.17
CA GLN A 84 -12.04 -14.42 -5.85
C GLN A 84 -10.84 -13.68 -5.27
N THR A 85 -11.09 -12.58 -4.58
CA THR A 85 -10.09 -11.81 -3.83
C THR A 85 -10.41 -11.90 -2.34
N LEU A 86 -9.40 -12.22 -1.53
CA LEU A 86 -9.47 -12.10 -0.07
C LEU A 86 -9.02 -10.71 0.32
N PHE A 87 -9.85 -10.01 1.09
CA PHE A 87 -9.53 -8.76 1.74
C PHE A 87 -9.32 -8.97 3.23
N TRP A 88 -8.44 -8.18 3.82
CA TRP A 88 -8.32 -8.06 5.27
C TRP A 88 -8.16 -6.61 5.69
N PHE A 89 -8.65 -6.35 6.90
CA PHE A 89 -8.78 -5.04 7.52
C PHE A 89 -8.23 -5.10 8.94
N SER A 90 -7.85 -3.95 9.48
CA SER A 90 -7.48 -3.76 10.88
C SER A 90 -8.73 -3.42 11.71
N ASP A 91 -8.62 -2.49 12.67
CA ASP A 91 -9.71 -2.09 13.54
C ASP A 91 -10.99 -1.85 12.71
N ASN A 92 -12.05 -2.54 13.09
CA ASN A 92 -13.32 -2.51 12.38
C ASN A 92 -14.49 -2.40 13.34
N ILE A 93 -15.54 -1.76 12.86
CA ILE A 93 -16.80 -1.53 13.58
C ILE A 93 -17.81 -2.58 13.14
N VAL A 94 -18.47 -3.17 14.14
CA VAL A 94 -19.59 -4.08 13.95
C VAL A 94 -20.82 -3.52 14.67
N GLY A 95 -21.93 -3.39 13.95
CA GLY A 95 -23.14 -2.79 14.53
C GLY A 95 -24.32 -2.80 13.59
N LYS A 96 -25.27 -1.89 13.84
CA LYS A 96 -26.46 -1.70 13.03
C LYS A 96 -26.76 -0.21 12.89
N VAL A 97 -26.95 0.25 11.67
CA VAL A 97 -27.41 1.60 11.37
C VAL A 97 -28.94 1.64 11.50
N GLN A 98 -29.46 2.65 12.19
CA GLN A 98 -30.88 2.88 12.39
C GLN A 98 -31.23 4.32 11.99
N GLY A 99 -31.89 4.48 10.84
CA GLY A 99 -32.01 5.80 10.21
C GLY A 99 -30.63 6.25 9.73
N ASP A 100 -30.15 7.38 10.24
CA ASP A 100 -28.88 7.97 9.85
C ASP A 100 -27.75 7.77 10.87
N THR A 101 -28.01 7.06 11.98
CA THR A 101 -27.06 6.88 13.09
C THR A 101 -26.72 5.43 13.39
N LEU A 102 -25.57 5.19 14.00
CA LEU A 102 -25.22 3.88 14.54
C LEU A 102 -26.04 3.61 15.81
N HIS A 103 -26.64 2.42 15.89
CA HIS A 103 -27.32 1.97 17.10
C HIS A 103 -26.34 1.89 18.27
N HIS A 104 -26.83 2.15 19.50
CA HIS A 104 -26.01 2.16 20.71
C HIS A 104 -25.33 0.82 21.03
N GLU A 105 -25.88 -0.30 20.55
CA GLU A 105 -25.24 -1.62 20.61
C GLU A 105 -24.36 -1.82 19.37
N TRP A 106 -23.10 -1.42 19.49
CA TRP A 106 -22.04 -1.66 18.51
C TRP A 106 -20.75 -2.09 19.23
N GLY A 107 -19.82 -2.67 18.49
CA GLY A 107 -18.53 -3.10 19.03
C GLY A 107 -17.42 -2.97 17.99
N MET A 108 -16.19 -3.27 18.43
CA MET A 108 -15.01 -3.26 17.57
C MET A 108 -14.23 -4.56 17.69
N ALA A 109 -13.63 -4.99 16.59
CA ALA A 109 -12.60 -6.01 16.56
C ALA A 109 -11.33 -5.43 15.94
N HIS A 110 -10.15 -5.98 16.26
CA HIS A 110 -8.87 -5.43 15.81
C HIS A 110 -8.50 -5.81 14.37
N ASN A 111 -9.19 -6.80 13.81
CA ASN A 111 -9.09 -7.14 12.40
C ASN A 111 -10.30 -7.95 11.93
N SER A 112 -10.58 -7.86 10.64
CA SER A 112 -11.65 -8.59 9.96
C SER A 112 -11.22 -8.96 8.54
N ILE A 113 -12.02 -9.78 7.87
CA ILE A 113 -11.77 -10.23 6.51
C ILE A 113 -13.05 -10.20 5.68
N ALA A 114 -12.90 -10.14 4.37
CA ALA A 114 -13.99 -10.26 3.43
C ALA A 114 -13.54 -10.96 2.14
N PHE A 115 -14.49 -11.51 1.39
CA PHE A 115 -14.24 -12.04 0.06
C PHE A 115 -14.99 -11.22 -0.98
N MET A 116 -14.34 -10.90 -2.10
CA MET A 116 -14.97 -10.30 -3.27
C MET A 116 -14.90 -11.26 -4.45
N ASP A 117 -16.00 -11.39 -5.19
CA ASP A 117 -16.05 -12.20 -6.41
C ASP A 117 -16.02 -11.32 -7.68
N GLY A 118 -15.03 -11.59 -8.53
CA GLY A 118 -14.76 -10.86 -9.76
C GLY A 118 -13.98 -9.56 -9.53
N ASP A 119 -14.03 -8.69 -10.53
CA ASP A 119 -13.21 -7.48 -10.65
C ASP A 119 -14.03 -6.20 -10.81
N GLU A 120 -15.36 -6.30 -10.80
CA GLU A 120 -16.26 -5.17 -10.93
C GLU A 120 -16.96 -4.89 -9.59
N PRO A 121 -16.92 -3.64 -9.08
CA PRO A 121 -17.53 -3.28 -7.81
C PRO A 121 -19.05 -3.27 -7.92
N GLY A 122 -19.72 -3.51 -6.79
CA GLY A 122 -21.18 -3.40 -6.73
C GLY A 122 -21.75 -3.89 -5.42
N LYS A 123 -23.00 -3.49 -5.13
CA LYS A 123 -23.69 -3.93 -3.92
C LYS A 123 -23.77 -5.46 -3.86
N GLY A 124 -23.36 -6.04 -2.74
CA GLY A 124 -23.36 -7.49 -2.52
C GLY A 124 -22.22 -8.26 -3.20
N LYS A 125 -21.26 -7.57 -3.83
CA LYS A 125 -20.04 -8.20 -4.37
C LYS A 125 -19.04 -8.59 -3.29
N MET A 126 -19.12 -7.95 -2.14
CA MET A 126 -18.22 -8.16 -1.01
C MET A 126 -18.96 -8.85 0.14
N ASN A 127 -18.42 -9.97 0.58
CA ASN A 127 -18.95 -10.80 1.65
C ASN A 127 -18.05 -10.65 2.88
N PHE A 128 -18.48 -9.85 3.85
CA PHE A 128 -17.77 -9.65 5.11
C PHE A 128 -17.98 -10.84 6.04
N TYR A 129 -16.92 -11.28 6.71
CA TYR A 129 -16.99 -12.33 7.70
C TYR A 129 -16.88 -11.73 9.10
N LEU A 130 -17.93 -11.92 9.90
CA LEU A 130 -17.97 -11.51 11.30
C LEU A 130 -17.66 -12.71 12.19
N HIS A 131 -16.60 -12.58 13.00
CA HIS A 131 -16.33 -13.51 14.07
C HIS A 131 -16.89 -12.95 15.37
N THR A 132 -17.67 -13.75 16.09
CA THR A 132 -18.25 -13.33 17.37
C THR A 132 -18.08 -14.40 18.44
N ASP A 133 -18.11 -13.97 19.70
CA ASP A 133 -18.21 -14.87 20.84
C ASP A 133 -19.66 -15.43 21.00
N ALA A 134 -19.88 -16.18 22.09
CA ALA A 134 -21.19 -16.76 22.39
C ALA A 134 -22.25 -15.72 22.78
N GLN A 135 -21.84 -14.50 23.14
CA GLN A 135 -22.67 -13.37 23.50
C GLN A 135 -22.92 -12.43 22.30
N GLY A 136 -22.35 -12.75 21.13
CA GLY A 136 -22.46 -11.94 19.92
C GLY A 136 -21.52 -10.74 19.87
N GLN A 137 -20.55 -10.63 20.78
CA GLN A 137 -19.53 -9.57 20.72
C GLN A 137 -18.53 -9.87 19.59
N PRO A 138 -18.11 -8.85 18.81
CA PRO A 138 -17.16 -9.04 17.75
C PRO A 138 -15.79 -9.46 18.28
N LEU A 139 -15.16 -10.43 17.61
CA LEU A 139 -13.82 -10.94 17.88
C LEU A 139 -12.94 -10.71 16.66
N SER A 140 -11.63 -10.51 16.89
CA SER A 140 -10.67 -10.44 15.80
C SER A 140 -10.51 -11.80 15.11
N ILE A 141 -10.23 -11.80 13.82
CA ILE A 141 -9.93 -13.04 13.07
C ILE A 141 -8.56 -13.59 13.46
N PHE A 142 -7.61 -12.68 13.67
CA PHE A 142 -6.23 -12.97 14.04
C PHE A 142 -5.95 -12.34 15.41
N GLU A 143 -5.79 -13.19 16.41
CA GLU A 143 -5.33 -12.79 17.74
C GLU A 143 -3.85 -13.19 17.91
N PRO A 144 -2.99 -12.34 18.49
CA PRO A 144 -1.59 -12.67 18.72
C PRO A 144 -1.40 -13.92 19.58
N ASN A 145 -0.62 -14.88 19.08
CA ASN A 145 -0.32 -16.13 19.79
C ASN A 145 1.09 -16.65 19.47
N THR A 146 2.07 -15.76 19.50
CA THR A 146 3.49 -16.07 19.31
C THR A 146 4.25 -16.05 20.64
N PRO A 147 5.43 -16.70 20.74
CA PRO A 147 6.25 -16.64 21.96
C PRO A 147 6.54 -15.24 22.49
N GLN A 148 6.62 -14.22 21.63
CA GLN A 148 6.85 -12.84 22.07
C GLN A 148 5.56 -12.08 22.43
N THR A 149 4.37 -12.62 22.15
CA THR A 149 3.08 -11.99 22.47
C THR A 149 2.95 -11.69 23.97
N LYS A 150 2.42 -10.51 24.30
CA LYS A 150 2.10 -10.11 25.67
C LYS A 150 0.58 -9.99 25.87
N PRO A 151 0.08 -10.12 27.10
CA PRO A 151 -1.33 -9.85 27.40
C PRO A 151 -1.72 -8.43 26.97
N GLY A 152 -2.82 -8.31 26.22
CA GLY A 152 -3.32 -7.04 25.70
C GLY A 152 -2.72 -6.62 24.35
N ASP A 153 -1.77 -7.37 23.80
CA ASP A 153 -1.36 -7.17 22.40
C ASP A 153 -2.52 -7.54 21.46
N TYR A 154 -2.71 -6.75 20.41
CA TYR A 154 -3.59 -7.06 19.29
C TYR A 154 -2.86 -6.86 17.96
N TYR A 155 -3.48 -7.29 16.86
CA TYR A 155 -2.92 -7.07 15.52
C TYR A 155 -3.62 -5.94 14.78
N TRP A 156 -2.81 -4.98 14.32
CA TRP A 156 -3.10 -4.31 13.05
C TRP A 156 -2.40 -5.04 11.93
N LEU A 157 -3.12 -5.22 10.82
CA LEU A 157 -2.60 -6.00 9.70
C LEU A 157 -1.82 -5.10 8.74
N GLY A 158 -0.73 -5.65 8.22
CA GLY A 158 0.04 -5.12 7.12
C GLY A 158 -0.25 -5.86 5.82
N ASP A 159 0.62 -5.65 4.84
CA ASP A 159 0.47 -6.27 3.53
C ASP A 159 0.76 -7.77 3.57
N GLY A 160 0.51 -8.44 2.46
CA GLY A 160 0.59 -9.89 2.36
C GLY A 160 0.70 -10.33 0.92
N PHE A 161 0.84 -11.64 0.73
CA PHE A 161 0.87 -12.22 -0.62
C PHE A 161 0.49 -13.68 -0.59
N PHE A 162 0.05 -14.17 -1.75
CA PHE A 162 -0.14 -15.58 -2.02
C PHE A 162 1.18 -16.21 -2.48
N ASN A 163 1.68 -17.21 -1.76
CA ASN A 163 2.95 -17.87 -2.09
C ASN A 163 2.73 -19.22 -2.77
N HIS A 164 2.91 -19.27 -4.10
CA HIS A 164 2.81 -20.53 -4.86
C HIS A 164 3.85 -21.58 -4.47
N ALA A 165 5.03 -21.17 -4.00
CA ALA A 165 6.15 -22.08 -3.70
C ALA A 165 6.02 -22.80 -2.34
N LEU A 166 5.26 -22.23 -1.40
CA LEU A 166 5.02 -22.81 -0.08
C LEU A 166 3.57 -23.29 0.03
N ASP A 167 3.22 -24.27 -0.80
CA ASP A 167 1.88 -24.90 -0.84
C ASP A 167 0.74 -23.89 -0.92
N SER A 168 0.86 -22.85 -1.77
CA SER A 168 -0.19 -21.84 -1.91
C SER A 168 -0.60 -21.15 -0.60
N THR A 169 0.34 -21.04 0.35
CA THR A 169 0.11 -20.36 1.64
C THR A 169 -0.07 -18.86 1.41
N ILE A 170 -1.07 -18.26 2.04
CA ILE A 170 -1.21 -16.80 2.10
C ILE A 170 -0.48 -16.32 3.34
N TYR A 171 0.43 -15.36 3.16
CA TYR A 171 1.15 -14.71 4.24
C TYR A 171 0.60 -13.30 4.46
N ILE A 172 0.40 -12.94 5.72
CA ILE A 172 -0.04 -11.61 6.16
C ILE A 172 0.92 -11.13 7.24
N PHE A 173 1.44 -9.91 7.10
CA PHE A 173 2.17 -9.27 8.20
C PHE A 173 1.18 -8.77 9.25
N GLY A 174 1.46 -9.04 10.53
CA GLY A 174 0.69 -8.53 11.66
C GLY A 174 1.58 -7.69 12.55
N TYR A 175 1.32 -6.39 12.64
CA TYR A 175 1.96 -5.51 13.60
C TYR A 175 1.34 -5.74 14.97
N ARG A 176 2.15 -6.12 15.95
CA ARG A 176 1.68 -6.26 17.33
C ARG A 176 1.56 -4.87 17.94
N ILE A 177 0.34 -4.48 18.28
CA ILE A 177 0.02 -3.18 18.85
C ILE A 177 -0.37 -3.38 20.31
N MET A 178 -0.01 -2.41 21.14
CA MET A 178 -0.51 -2.30 22.51
C MET A 178 -1.07 -0.89 22.75
N ASN A 179 -2.11 -0.79 23.57
CA ASN A 179 -2.62 0.50 24.03
C ASN A 179 -1.65 1.11 25.07
N ILE A 180 -1.44 2.41 24.95
CA ILE A 180 -0.70 3.25 25.90
C ILE A 180 -1.67 4.27 26.47
N PRO A 181 -2.22 4.04 27.69
CA PRO A 181 -3.24 4.90 28.30
C PRO A 181 -2.87 6.38 28.38
N ASP A 182 -1.58 6.72 28.48
CA ASP A 182 -1.06 8.10 28.53
C ASP A 182 -0.38 8.54 27.22
N GLY A 183 -0.67 7.88 26.08
CA GLY A 183 0.03 8.10 24.80
C GLY A 183 -0.39 9.36 24.03
N GLY A 184 -1.22 10.23 24.62
CA GLY A 184 -1.69 11.46 23.98
C GLY A 184 -2.68 11.17 22.84
N ILE A 185 -2.52 11.87 21.71
CA ILE A 185 -3.44 11.78 20.54
C ILE A 185 -3.42 10.38 19.90
N TYR A 186 -2.29 9.68 19.98
CA TYR A 186 -2.13 8.32 19.47
C TYR A 186 -1.77 7.38 20.62
N PRO A 187 -2.78 6.86 21.37
CA PRO A 187 -2.57 6.11 22.60
C PRO A 187 -2.19 4.65 22.34
N PHE A 188 -1.22 4.40 21.48
CA PHE A 188 -0.75 3.06 21.10
C PHE A 188 0.73 3.04 20.71
N ASP A 189 1.35 1.86 20.74
CA ASP A 189 2.69 1.60 20.20
C ASP A 189 2.71 0.24 19.52
N ASP A 190 3.47 0.14 18.43
CA ASP A 190 3.82 -1.14 17.82
C ASP A 190 5.03 -1.73 18.52
N VAL A 191 4.89 -2.95 19.00
CA VAL A 191 5.87 -3.62 19.86
C VAL A 191 6.54 -4.83 19.24
N GLY A 192 6.09 -5.22 18.04
CA GLY A 192 6.68 -6.32 17.30
C GLY A 192 6.01 -6.55 15.95
N LEU A 193 6.55 -7.51 15.23
CA LEU A 193 6.06 -7.94 13.92
C LEU A 193 5.87 -9.45 13.93
N THR A 194 4.72 -9.91 13.46
CA THR A 194 4.38 -11.32 13.29
C THR A 194 4.13 -11.60 11.82
N LEU A 195 4.49 -12.80 11.37
CA LEU A 195 4.04 -13.35 10.11
C LEU A 195 2.92 -14.36 10.36
N ILE A 196 1.73 -14.08 9.85
CA ILE A 196 0.57 -14.97 9.87
C ILE A 196 0.58 -15.78 8.56
N ALA A 197 0.46 -17.10 8.66
CA ALA A 197 0.48 -18.02 7.54
C ALA A 197 -0.84 -18.80 7.47
N LEU A 198 -1.62 -18.56 6.42
CA LEU A 198 -2.89 -19.24 6.16
C LEU A 198 -2.64 -20.39 5.18
N PRO A 199 -2.80 -21.65 5.59
CA PRO A 199 -2.57 -22.78 4.70
C PRO A 199 -3.60 -22.81 3.58
N LYS A 200 -3.25 -23.45 2.46
CA LYS A 200 -4.12 -23.59 1.31
C LYS A 200 -5.47 -24.20 1.67
N GLY A 201 -6.53 -23.59 1.15
CA GLY A 201 -7.89 -24.06 1.37
C GLY A 201 -8.44 -23.78 2.77
N SER A 202 -7.66 -23.18 3.67
CA SER A 202 -8.17 -22.72 4.96
C SER A 202 -9.32 -21.73 4.75
N LYS A 203 -10.28 -21.77 5.68
CA LYS A 203 -11.48 -20.94 5.66
C LYS A 203 -11.59 -20.18 6.97
N PRO A 204 -12.18 -18.97 6.98
CA PRO A 204 -12.43 -18.22 8.21
C PRO A 204 -13.15 -19.09 9.26
N PRO A 205 -12.78 -18.99 10.55
CA PRO A 205 -11.83 -18.03 11.13
C PRO A 205 -10.36 -18.49 11.06
N PHE A 206 -9.99 -19.33 10.09
CA PHE A 206 -8.62 -19.80 9.82
C PHE A 206 -7.99 -20.53 11.02
N LYS A 207 -8.71 -21.50 11.58
CA LYS A 207 -8.27 -22.27 12.76
C LYS A 207 -6.91 -22.96 12.60
N GLU A 208 -6.52 -23.29 11.37
CA GLU A 208 -5.25 -23.95 11.03
C GLU A 208 -4.12 -22.95 10.69
N GLN A 209 -4.32 -21.65 10.94
CA GLN A 209 -3.26 -20.66 10.74
C GLN A 209 -2.02 -20.98 11.60
N ARG A 210 -0.86 -20.53 11.13
CA ARG A 210 0.35 -20.45 11.97
C ARG A 210 0.76 -18.99 12.13
N GLN A 211 1.44 -18.69 13.23
CA GLN A 211 2.03 -17.39 13.48
C GLN A 211 3.51 -17.56 13.82
N LEU A 212 4.35 -16.72 13.24
CA LEU A 212 5.79 -16.73 13.46
C LEU A 212 6.25 -15.34 13.91
N ASP A 213 7.06 -15.27 14.97
CA ASP A 213 7.77 -14.04 15.30
C ASP A 213 8.68 -13.64 14.13
N CYS A 214 8.46 -12.44 13.60
CA CYS A 214 9.25 -11.91 12.50
C CYS A 214 10.33 -10.95 13.05
N PRO A 215 11.63 -11.21 12.81
CA PRO A 215 12.71 -10.43 13.43
C PRO A 215 12.95 -9.07 12.75
N PHE A 216 12.11 -8.67 11.80
CA PHE A 216 12.31 -7.47 10.99
C PHE A 216 11.62 -6.23 11.57
N PHE A 217 11.74 -6.10 12.89
CA PHE A 217 11.26 -4.99 13.69
C PHE A 217 12.38 -4.53 14.64
N ALA A 218 12.60 -3.23 14.73
CA ALA A 218 13.50 -2.64 15.72
C ALA A 218 12.96 -1.27 16.16
N LYS A 219 12.87 -1.04 17.48
CA LYS A 219 12.49 0.27 18.03
C LYS A 219 13.49 1.37 17.69
N ASP A 220 14.76 1.01 17.50
CA ASP A 220 15.79 1.89 16.97
C ASP A 220 16.73 1.15 16.01
N SER A 221 16.95 1.73 14.83
CA SER A 221 17.91 1.24 13.84
C SER A 221 19.23 2.01 13.91
N ARG A 222 19.96 1.86 15.01
CA ARG A 222 21.29 2.46 15.23
C ARG A 222 21.26 4.00 15.15
N GLY A 223 20.33 4.61 15.88
CA GLY A 223 20.12 6.06 15.92
C GLY A 223 19.34 6.64 14.75
N ARG A 224 18.80 5.79 13.85
CA ARG A 224 17.95 6.21 12.72
C ARG A 224 16.47 6.05 13.01
N GLY A 225 16.10 5.71 14.25
CA GLY A 225 14.72 5.52 14.68
C GLY A 225 14.15 4.15 14.30
N LYS A 226 12.86 3.96 14.60
CA LYS A 226 12.14 2.69 14.43
C LYS A 226 12.23 2.18 13.00
N LEU A 227 12.44 0.88 12.82
CA LEU A 227 12.44 0.18 11.55
C LEU A 227 11.46 -0.99 11.63
N VAL A 228 10.53 -1.06 10.68
CA VAL A 228 9.60 -2.18 10.58
C VAL A 228 9.33 -2.52 9.11
N PHE A 229 9.35 -3.81 8.78
CA PHE A 229 8.98 -4.35 7.46
C PHE A 229 7.54 -4.85 7.43
N GLY A 230 6.99 -5.04 6.23
CA GLY A 230 5.62 -5.54 6.03
C GLY A 230 4.64 -4.50 5.51
N SER A 231 5.10 -3.27 5.25
CA SER A 231 4.27 -2.16 4.75
C SER A 231 3.79 -2.37 3.32
N CYS A 232 4.54 -3.14 2.54
CA CYS A 232 4.18 -3.51 1.17
C CYS A 232 4.94 -4.79 0.77
N VAL A 233 4.29 -5.67 0.01
CA VAL A 233 4.87 -6.87 -0.59
C VAL A 233 4.73 -6.81 -2.11
N LEU A 234 5.81 -7.17 -2.83
CA LEU A 234 5.82 -7.30 -4.28
C LEU A 234 6.40 -8.68 -4.65
N ALA A 235 5.54 -9.59 -5.09
CA ALA A 235 5.94 -10.91 -5.56
C ALA A 235 6.50 -10.83 -6.99
N ASN A 236 7.82 -10.95 -7.17
CA ASN A 236 8.46 -10.96 -8.49
C ASN A 236 8.70 -12.39 -9.01
N THR A 237 7.64 -13.21 -8.99
CA THR A 237 7.69 -14.61 -9.39
C THR A 237 6.92 -14.84 -10.68
N ARG A 238 7.26 -15.93 -11.39
CA ARG A 238 6.53 -16.32 -12.61
C ARG A 238 5.07 -16.65 -12.30
N ALA A 239 4.82 -17.32 -11.17
CA ALA A 239 3.49 -17.77 -10.78
C ALA A 239 2.58 -16.61 -10.35
N ALA A 240 3.16 -15.53 -9.79
CA ALA A 240 2.42 -14.30 -9.48
C ALA A 240 2.13 -13.42 -10.70
N GLY A 241 2.59 -13.81 -11.90
CA GLY A 241 2.37 -13.04 -13.13
C GLY A 241 3.26 -11.80 -13.26
N ALA A 242 4.41 -11.76 -12.58
CA ALA A 242 5.34 -10.65 -12.71
C ALA A 242 5.92 -10.55 -14.14
N PRO A 243 6.14 -9.33 -14.68
CA PRO A 243 6.57 -9.13 -16.07
C PRO A 243 8.02 -9.56 -16.33
N LYS A 244 8.90 -9.44 -15.31
CA LYS A 244 10.32 -9.81 -15.38
C LYS A 244 10.71 -10.60 -14.11
N PRO A 245 10.19 -11.84 -13.97
CA PRO A 245 10.30 -12.59 -12.72
C PRO A 245 11.75 -12.98 -12.45
N ASP A 246 12.19 -12.76 -11.21
CA ASP A 246 13.50 -13.18 -10.71
C ASP A 246 13.40 -14.21 -9.56
N GLY A 247 12.18 -14.58 -9.16
CA GLY A 247 11.92 -15.59 -8.14
C GLY A 247 11.97 -15.06 -6.71
N PHE A 248 12.12 -13.74 -6.54
CA PHE A 248 12.16 -13.12 -5.22
C PHE A 248 10.81 -12.50 -4.83
N ILE A 249 10.52 -12.55 -3.54
CA ILE A 249 9.51 -11.72 -2.89
C ILE A 249 10.22 -10.51 -2.32
N TYR A 250 9.79 -9.32 -2.72
CA TYR A 250 10.28 -8.06 -2.20
C TYR A 250 9.36 -7.59 -1.09
N VAL A 251 9.91 -7.23 0.06
CA VAL A 251 9.16 -6.75 1.21
C VAL A 251 9.72 -5.40 1.63
N TYR A 252 8.85 -4.41 1.63
CA TYR A 252 9.20 -3.03 1.96
C TYR A 252 8.95 -2.77 3.44
N GLY A 253 9.72 -1.83 3.97
CA GLY A 253 9.59 -1.35 5.35
C GLY A 253 9.76 0.15 5.44
N VAL A 254 9.41 0.69 6.59
CA VAL A 254 9.51 2.11 6.91
C VAL A 254 10.50 2.30 8.05
N ARG A 255 11.39 3.28 7.89
CA ARG A 255 12.40 3.63 8.90
C ARG A 255 12.33 5.09 9.31
N GLY A 256 12.38 5.31 10.63
CA GLY A 256 12.69 6.57 11.24
C GLY A 256 11.62 7.65 11.10
N PRO A 257 11.88 8.84 11.66
CA PRO A 257 10.92 9.94 11.68
C PRO A 257 10.64 10.52 10.29
N PHE A 258 11.57 10.36 9.34
CA PHE A 258 11.40 10.82 7.95
C PHE A 258 10.66 9.83 7.06
N LYS A 259 10.18 8.71 7.63
CA LYS A 259 9.47 7.65 6.91
C LYS A 259 10.24 7.20 5.68
N GLU A 260 11.48 6.75 5.88
CA GLU A 260 12.33 6.24 4.81
C GLU A 260 11.82 4.89 4.33
N LEU A 261 11.62 4.75 3.02
CA LEU A 261 11.28 3.46 2.41
C LEU A 261 12.54 2.61 2.26
N VAL A 262 12.51 1.41 2.81
CA VAL A 262 13.59 0.42 2.67
C VAL A 262 13.05 -0.89 2.10
N VAL A 263 13.92 -1.75 1.57
CA VAL A 263 13.49 -3.02 0.96
C VAL A 263 14.39 -4.19 1.33
N ALA A 264 13.73 -5.33 1.53
CA ALA A 264 14.33 -6.64 1.65
C ALA A 264 13.82 -7.55 0.51
N ARG A 265 14.54 -8.63 0.25
CA ARG A 265 14.07 -9.70 -0.62
C ARG A 265 14.47 -11.08 -0.09
N VAL A 266 13.70 -12.09 -0.47
CA VAL A 266 13.98 -13.51 -0.21
C VAL A 266 13.40 -14.34 -1.35
N ALA A 267 13.99 -15.50 -1.65
CA ALA A 267 13.37 -16.44 -2.59
C ALA A 267 12.01 -16.92 -2.02
N ASP A 268 11.00 -17.06 -2.87
CA ASP A 268 9.65 -17.46 -2.48
C ASP A 268 9.59 -18.76 -1.66
N SER A 269 10.37 -19.76 -2.04
CA SER A 269 10.53 -21.05 -1.35
C SER A 269 11.26 -20.97 0.01
N LEU A 270 11.90 -19.84 0.33
CA LEU A 270 12.65 -19.62 1.56
C LEU A 270 12.01 -18.55 2.45
N PHE A 271 10.76 -18.15 2.19
CA PHE A 271 10.13 -17.00 2.84
C PHE A 271 10.12 -17.09 4.38
N GLU A 272 9.85 -18.27 4.95
CA GLU A 272 9.88 -18.50 6.41
C GLU A 272 11.29 -18.67 7.00
N LYS A 273 12.34 -18.70 6.16
CA LYS A 273 13.74 -18.83 6.60
C LYS A 273 14.34 -17.44 6.77
N PHE A 274 14.06 -16.77 7.90
CA PHE A 274 14.46 -15.38 8.14
C PHE A 274 15.97 -15.10 7.98
N GLY A 275 16.85 -16.09 8.16
CA GLY A 275 18.29 -15.95 7.89
C GLY A 275 18.68 -15.84 6.40
N GLU A 276 17.77 -16.19 5.48
CA GLU A 276 17.99 -16.12 4.03
C GLU A 276 17.59 -14.77 3.42
N TRP A 277 16.94 -13.91 4.21
CA TRP A 277 16.54 -12.59 3.76
C TRP A 277 17.76 -11.70 3.53
N ARG A 278 17.67 -10.88 2.49
CA ARG A 278 18.70 -9.89 2.17
C ARG A 278 18.08 -8.53 2.02
N PHE A 279 18.79 -7.52 2.50
CA PHE A 279 18.40 -6.15 2.65
C PHE A 279 19.24 -5.28 1.73
N TRP A 280 18.60 -4.39 0.98
CA TRP A 280 19.28 -3.56 -0.01
C TRP A 280 20.06 -2.43 0.65
N ASP A 281 21.39 -2.42 0.50
CA ASP A 281 22.27 -1.38 1.07
C ASP A 281 22.52 -0.19 0.13
N GLY A 282 21.84 -0.15 -1.03
CA GLY A 282 22.06 0.84 -2.09
C GLY A 282 22.94 0.34 -3.23
N LYS A 283 23.65 -0.78 -3.02
CA LYS A 283 24.57 -1.39 -3.99
C LYS A 283 24.46 -2.91 -4.06
N ASN A 284 24.32 -3.57 -2.91
CA ASN A 284 24.28 -5.01 -2.74
C ASN A 284 23.13 -5.44 -1.83
N TRP A 285 22.83 -6.73 -1.90
CA TRP A 285 21.90 -7.43 -1.02
C TRP A 285 22.67 -8.09 0.10
N GLN A 286 22.46 -7.65 1.34
CA GLN A 286 23.25 -8.07 2.52
C GLN A 286 22.34 -8.47 3.71
N PRO A 287 22.81 -9.20 4.74
CA PRO A 287 21.92 -9.85 5.71
C PRO A 287 21.43 -8.97 6.88
N ASP A 288 21.97 -7.76 7.08
CA ASP A 288 21.67 -6.90 8.23
C ASP A 288 20.65 -5.81 7.89
N MET A 289 19.42 -5.91 8.41
CA MET A 289 18.36 -4.92 8.15
C MET A 289 18.74 -3.48 8.52
N HIS A 290 19.66 -3.30 9.47
CA HIS A 290 20.14 -1.98 9.87
C HIS A 290 21.08 -1.34 8.84
N ASN A 291 21.46 -2.02 7.76
CA ASN A 291 22.27 -1.41 6.70
C ASN A 291 21.45 -1.06 5.45
N CYS A 292 20.11 -1.11 5.51
CA CYS A 292 19.28 -0.69 4.38
C CYS A 292 19.56 0.76 3.96
N ALA A 293 19.71 0.99 2.65
CA ALA A 293 19.62 2.34 2.09
C ALA A 293 18.16 2.75 1.92
N ALA A 294 17.89 4.05 2.08
CA ALA A 294 16.58 4.62 1.77
C ALA A 294 16.38 4.66 0.25
N LEU A 295 15.25 4.14 -0.22
CA LEU A 295 14.80 4.20 -1.61
C LEU A 295 14.03 5.49 -1.91
N ALA A 296 13.28 5.95 -0.90
CA ALA A 296 12.46 7.15 -0.88
C ALA A 296 12.25 7.58 0.58
N ASN A 297 11.53 8.68 0.79
CA ASN A 297 11.14 9.17 2.10
C ASN A 297 9.71 9.72 2.07
N ARG A 298 9.20 10.08 3.25
CA ARG A 298 7.85 10.66 3.45
C ARG A 298 6.74 9.71 2.96
N VAL A 299 6.94 8.40 3.10
CA VAL A 299 5.92 7.39 2.76
C VAL A 299 4.95 7.15 3.92
N SER A 300 3.76 6.62 3.63
CA SER A 300 2.82 6.12 4.63
C SER A 300 3.19 4.72 5.13
N ASN A 301 2.66 4.32 6.30
CA ASN A 301 2.92 3.00 6.88
C ASN A 301 2.22 1.88 6.10
N GLU A 302 1.09 2.19 5.49
CA GLU A 302 0.42 1.41 4.46
C GLU A 302 0.68 2.05 3.10
N MET A 303 1.22 1.26 2.18
CA MET A 303 1.51 1.71 0.83
C MET A 303 1.52 0.53 -0.14
N SER A 304 1.76 0.81 -1.43
CA SER A 304 1.93 -0.24 -2.43
C SER A 304 3.11 0.05 -3.34
N VAL A 305 3.69 -1.02 -3.87
CA VAL A 305 4.58 -1.04 -5.02
C VAL A 305 4.05 -2.13 -5.95
N SER A 306 3.74 -1.79 -7.19
CA SER A 306 3.24 -2.75 -8.18
C SER A 306 4.02 -2.63 -9.48
N PHE A 307 3.99 -3.70 -10.30
CA PHE A 307 4.63 -3.67 -11.61
C PHE A 307 3.84 -2.84 -12.61
N MET A 308 4.58 -2.06 -13.41
CA MET A 308 4.12 -1.50 -14.67
C MET A 308 4.34 -2.51 -15.80
N GLU A 309 3.61 -2.37 -16.90
CA GLU A 309 3.67 -3.29 -18.04
C GLU A 309 5.05 -3.39 -18.70
N ASP A 310 5.85 -2.32 -18.65
CA ASP A 310 7.21 -2.29 -19.17
C ASP A 310 8.27 -2.92 -18.22
N GLY A 311 7.81 -3.40 -17.06
CA GLY A 311 8.64 -4.02 -16.02
C GLY A 311 9.29 -3.02 -15.05
N ARG A 312 8.98 -1.72 -15.14
CA ARG A 312 9.21 -0.78 -14.04
C ARG A 312 8.26 -1.07 -12.89
N VAL A 313 8.45 -0.38 -11.77
CA VAL A 313 7.51 -0.40 -10.65
C VAL A 313 6.89 0.97 -10.44
N ILE A 314 5.70 1.02 -9.85
CA ILE A 314 5.04 2.24 -9.41
C ILE A 314 4.65 2.09 -7.96
N ALA A 315 5.08 3.03 -7.13
CA ALA A 315 4.67 3.14 -5.74
C ALA A 315 3.50 4.11 -5.63
N ALA A 316 2.47 3.77 -4.86
CA ALA A 316 1.36 4.65 -4.49
C ALA A 316 1.22 4.68 -2.97
N TYR A 317 1.17 5.89 -2.40
CA TYR A 317 1.17 6.12 -0.96
C TYR A 317 0.68 7.54 -0.62
N GLN A 318 0.34 7.76 0.65
CA GLN A 318 -0.02 9.09 1.14
C GLN A 318 1.22 9.83 1.67
N LEU A 319 1.40 11.08 1.25
CA LEU A 319 2.58 11.85 1.62
C LEU A 319 2.61 12.11 3.13
N ASP A 320 3.79 12.04 3.74
CA ASP A 320 4.01 12.29 5.18
C ASP A 320 3.28 11.35 6.15
N GLY A 321 2.55 10.35 5.64
CA GLY A 321 1.75 9.40 6.43
C GLY A 321 0.25 9.68 6.35
N ASP A 322 -0.13 10.94 6.57
CA ASP A 322 -1.50 11.40 6.79
C ASP A 322 -1.80 12.77 6.15
N SER A 323 -0.91 13.28 5.28
CA SER A 323 -1.23 14.44 4.42
C SER A 323 -2.45 14.12 3.56
N PRO A 324 -3.31 15.10 3.21
CA PRO A 324 -4.38 14.84 2.25
C PRO A 324 -3.87 14.50 0.84
N ASP A 325 -2.57 14.67 0.57
CA ASP A 325 -1.98 14.48 -0.74
C ASP A 325 -1.53 13.03 -0.96
N ILE A 326 -2.19 12.36 -1.91
CA ILE A 326 -1.79 11.04 -2.38
C ILE A 326 -0.90 11.19 -3.60
N VAL A 327 0.22 10.48 -3.59
CA VAL A 327 1.28 10.58 -4.60
C VAL A 327 1.62 9.23 -5.20
N ILE A 328 2.20 9.28 -6.39
CA ILE A 328 2.87 8.14 -7.03
C ILE A 328 4.35 8.44 -7.27
N ARG A 329 5.16 7.37 -7.31
CA ARG A 329 6.56 7.40 -7.79
C ARG A 329 6.84 6.21 -8.69
N ALA A 330 7.38 6.46 -9.88
CA ALA A 330 7.91 5.40 -10.71
C ALA A 330 9.31 4.98 -10.23
N GLY A 331 9.62 3.69 -10.29
CA GLY A 331 10.94 3.13 -9.98
C GLY A 331 11.43 2.25 -11.12
N ARG A 332 12.73 2.29 -11.41
CA ARG A 332 13.31 1.48 -12.50
C ARG A 332 13.26 -0.03 -12.24
N THR A 333 13.41 -0.42 -10.98
CA THR A 333 13.37 -1.80 -10.48
C THR A 333 12.68 -1.80 -9.11
N PRO A 334 12.36 -2.97 -8.53
CA PRO A 334 11.84 -3.04 -7.15
C PRO A 334 12.71 -2.32 -6.10
N ALA A 335 14.03 -2.27 -6.30
CA ALA A 335 14.96 -1.55 -5.42
C ALA A 335 15.31 -0.12 -5.92
N GLY A 336 14.54 0.39 -6.88
CA GLY A 336 14.73 1.71 -7.47
C GLY A 336 15.80 1.75 -8.59
N PRO A 337 16.41 2.93 -8.84
CA PRO A 337 16.09 4.20 -8.22
C PRO A 337 14.65 4.64 -8.50
N PHE A 338 14.02 5.30 -7.52
CA PHE A 338 12.70 5.92 -7.66
C PHE A 338 12.82 7.37 -8.14
N GLU A 339 11.89 7.77 -8.98
CA GLU A 339 11.74 9.14 -9.46
C GLU A 339 11.12 10.08 -8.40
N PRO A 340 11.14 11.40 -8.61
CA PRO A 340 10.42 12.35 -7.77
C PRO A 340 8.92 12.04 -7.68
N VAL A 341 8.28 12.46 -6.58
CA VAL A 341 6.83 12.33 -6.38
C VAL A 341 6.04 13.05 -7.47
N ARG A 342 4.91 12.47 -7.83
CA ARG A 342 3.84 13.14 -8.56
C ARG A 342 2.57 13.03 -7.73
N LYS A 343 2.03 14.18 -7.31
CA LYS A 343 0.71 14.23 -6.68
C LYS A 343 -0.35 13.83 -7.71
N VAL A 344 -1.27 12.96 -7.30
CA VAL A 344 -2.35 12.46 -8.15
C VAL A 344 -3.74 12.74 -7.59
N TRP A 345 -3.86 12.89 -6.27
CA TRP A 345 -5.13 13.12 -5.61
C TRP A 345 -4.94 14.00 -4.35
N SER A 346 -6.01 14.69 -3.97
CA SER A 346 -6.18 15.29 -2.65
C SER A 346 -7.48 14.77 -2.09
N THR A 347 -7.44 14.25 -0.86
CA THR A 347 -8.62 13.66 -0.22
C THR A 347 -9.65 14.75 0.12
N PRO A 348 -10.90 14.65 -0.37
CA PRO A 348 -11.93 15.64 -0.09
C PRO A 348 -12.51 15.55 1.33
N GLU A 349 -12.44 14.39 1.98
CA GLU A 349 -13.11 14.10 3.26
C GLU A 349 -12.60 14.99 4.40
N ILE A 350 -11.34 15.43 4.34
CA ILE A 350 -10.74 16.34 5.34
C ILE A 350 -11.36 17.75 5.35
N TYR A 351 -12.25 18.04 4.39
CA TYR A 351 -12.98 19.32 4.30
C TYR A 351 -14.45 19.18 4.70
N GLU A 352 -14.91 17.96 5.01
CA GLU A 352 -16.28 17.71 5.45
C GLU A 352 -16.46 18.11 6.93
N ASP A 353 -15.45 17.83 7.77
CA ASP A 353 -15.38 18.23 9.17
C ASP A 353 -13.92 18.48 9.59
N ILE A 354 -13.71 19.32 10.61
CA ILE A 354 -12.38 19.63 11.17
C ILE A 354 -11.77 18.43 11.90
N ASP A 355 -12.60 17.53 12.41
CA ASP A 355 -12.14 16.34 13.13
C ASP A 355 -11.69 15.22 12.18
N TYR A 356 -11.97 15.34 10.88
CA TYR A 356 -11.68 14.29 9.90
C TYR A 356 -10.26 14.36 9.34
N TYR A 357 -9.63 13.19 9.25
CA TYR A 357 -8.33 13.02 8.63
C TYR A 357 -8.29 11.76 7.75
N THR A 358 -7.34 11.74 6.82
CA THR A 358 -7.15 10.62 5.90
C THR A 358 -5.72 10.13 5.92
N TYR A 359 -5.53 8.82 5.79
CA TYR A 359 -4.21 8.20 5.95
C TYR A 359 -4.11 6.93 5.08
N ASN A 360 -2.88 6.42 4.94
CA ASN A 360 -2.64 5.05 4.46
C ASN A 360 -3.17 4.72 3.05
N ALA A 361 -2.84 5.53 2.04
CA ALA A 361 -3.22 5.22 0.66
C ALA A 361 -2.41 4.05 0.06
N LYS A 362 -3.06 3.15 -0.70
CA LYS A 362 -2.38 2.08 -1.46
C LYS A 362 -3.17 1.62 -2.69
N ALA A 363 -2.46 1.05 -3.66
CA ALA A 363 -3.04 0.45 -4.86
C ALA A 363 -3.42 -1.03 -4.66
N HIS A 364 -4.32 -1.51 -5.53
CA HIS A 364 -4.79 -2.90 -5.62
C HIS A 364 -4.56 -3.44 -7.03
N PRO A 365 -3.36 -3.94 -7.35
CA PRO A 365 -2.94 -4.15 -8.74
C PRO A 365 -3.77 -5.18 -9.50
N HIS A 366 -4.13 -6.32 -8.92
CA HIS A 366 -4.95 -7.32 -9.61
C HIS A 366 -6.39 -6.86 -9.92
N LEU A 367 -6.92 -5.94 -9.10
CA LEU A 367 -8.23 -5.29 -9.31
C LEU A 367 -8.15 -4.06 -10.23
N SER A 368 -6.94 -3.60 -10.55
CA SER A 368 -6.75 -2.46 -11.44
C SER A 368 -6.89 -2.88 -12.90
N ARG A 369 -7.36 -1.97 -13.76
CA ARG A 369 -7.33 -2.19 -15.22
C ARG A 369 -5.90 -2.01 -15.76
N PRO A 370 -5.53 -2.66 -16.89
CA PRO A 370 -4.22 -2.47 -17.49
C PRO A 370 -3.93 -0.99 -17.81
N GLY A 371 -2.86 -0.43 -17.27
CA GLY A 371 -2.51 1.00 -17.41
C GLY A 371 -3.15 1.95 -16.41
N GLU A 372 -3.83 1.40 -15.41
CA GLU A 372 -4.51 2.12 -14.33
C GLU A 372 -4.05 1.58 -12.97
N LEU A 373 -4.16 2.40 -11.93
CA LEU A 373 -4.12 1.98 -10.53
C LEU A 373 -5.49 2.24 -9.91
N LEU A 374 -6.13 1.23 -9.35
CA LEU A 374 -7.19 1.39 -8.36
C LEU A 374 -6.51 1.63 -7.01
N ILE A 375 -6.75 2.78 -6.41
CA ILE A 375 -6.13 3.22 -5.15
C ILE A 375 -7.22 3.45 -4.12
N SER A 376 -7.00 2.95 -2.91
CA SER A 376 -7.80 3.30 -1.73
C SER A 376 -7.01 4.13 -0.72
N TYR A 377 -7.72 4.78 0.19
CA TYR A 377 -7.18 5.41 1.39
C TYR A 377 -8.23 5.35 2.51
N ASN A 378 -7.79 5.48 3.76
CA ASN A 378 -8.64 5.38 4.94
C ASN A 378 -9.07 6.78 5.39
N VAL A 379 -10.22 6.84 6.05
CA VAL A 379 -10.82 8.05 6.61
C VAL A 379 -11.12 7.79 8.08
N ASN A 380 -10.66 8.68 8.97
CA ASN A 380 -10.89 8.56 10.41
C ASN A 380 -11.15 9.93 11.06
N SER A 381 -11.54 9.95 12.33
CA SER A 381 -11.87 11.15 13.10
C SER A 381 -11.06 11.26 14.40
N PHE A 382 -10.68 12.49 14.76
CA PHE A 382 -10.10 12.83 16.07
C PHE A 382 -11.13 12.75 17.21
N ASP A 383 -12.43 12.86 16.92
CA ASP A 383 -13.54 12.55 17.85
C ASP A 383 -14.29 11.29 17.41
N PHE A 384 -13.54 10.20 17.24
CA PHE A 384 -14.02 8.92 16.74
C PHE A 384 -15.32 8.45 17.39
N ALA A 385 -15.43 8.54 18.73
CA ALA A 385 -16.56 7.97 19.47
C ALA A 385 -17.87 8.72 19.20
N ALA A 386 -17.82 10.05 19.02
CA ALA A 386 -18.99 10.84 18.67
C ALA A 386 -19.35 10.65 17.19
N ASP A 387 -18.34 10.69 16.32
CA ASP A 387 -18.55 10.69 14.87
C ASP A 387 -18.98 9.34 14.32
N ILE A 388 -18.51 8.23 14.87
CA ILE A 388 -18.97 6.91 14.40
C ILE A 388 -20.47 6.70 14.66
N VAL A 389 -21.01 7.32 15.71
CA VAL A 389 -22.44 7.23 16.03
C VAL A 389 -23.27 8.13 15.11
N GLN A 390 -22.79 9.36 14.85
CA GLN A 390 -23.51 10.35 14.03
C GLN A 390 -23.36 10.09 12.53
N HIS A 391 -22.23 9.55 12.11
CA HIS A 391 -21.84 9.35 10.73
C HIS A 391 -21.31 7.92 10.52
N PRO A 392 -22.14 6.87 10.73
CA PRO A 392 -21.72 5.47 10.76
C PRO A 392 -21.01 5.02 9.49
N HIS A 393 -21.36 5.62 8.35
CA HIS A 393 -20.73 5.27 7.09
C HIS A 393 -19.41 5.98 6.86
N HIS A 394 -19.09 7.08 7.55
CA HIS A 394 -17.95 7.92 7.20
C HIS A 394 -16.61 7.17 7.27
N LEU A 395 -16.40 6.40 8.35
CA LEU A 395 -15.16 5.72 8.76
C LEU A 395 -14.93 4.40 7.98
N ARG A 396 -14.77 4.52 6.67
CA ARG A 396 -14.52 3.42 5.73
C ARG A 396 -13.53 3.84 4.63
N PRO A 397 -12.85 2.89 3.96
CA PRO A 397 -11.99 3.22 2.84
C PRO A 397 -12.71 3.92 1.69
N ARG A 398 -12.01 4.81 1.00
CA ARG A 398 -12.46 5.53 -0.20
C ARG A 398 -11.57 5.16 -1.37
N PHE A 399 -12.13 5.15 -2.59
CA PHE A 399 -11.42 4.72 -3.79
C PHE A 399 -11.41 5.76 -4.90
N PHE A 400 -10.31 5.76 -5.65
CA PHE A 400 -10.16 6.47 -6.91
C PHE A 400 -9.26 5.67 -7.84
N THR A 401 -9.26 6.02 -9.11
CA THR A 401 -8.41 5.43 -10.14
C THR A 401 -7.38 6.44 -10.63
N VAL A 402 -6.22 5.96 -11.07
CA VAL A 402 -5.19 6.77 -11.74
C VAL A 402 -4.76 6.08 -13.02
N THR A 403 -5.05 6.69 -14.15
CA THR A 403 -4.49 6.27 -15.45
C THR A 403 -3.11 6.89 -15.61
N TYR A 404 -2.13 6.10 -16.07
CA TYR A 404 -0.73 6.54 -16.17
C TYR A 404 -0.07 6.16 -17.52
N ARG A 405 -0.88 5.82 -18.52
CA ARG A 405 -0.44 5.51 -19.89
C ARG A 405 -0.39 6.71 -20.80
#